data_AF-A0AAN9BDA0-F1
#
_entry.id   AF-A0AAN9BDA0-F1
#
_cell.length_a   1.000
_cell.length_b   1.000
_cell.length_c   1.000
_cell.angle_alpha   90.00
_cell.angle_beta   90.00
_cell.angle_gamma   90.00
#
_symmetry.space_group_name_H-M   'P 1'
#
loop_
_entity.id
_entity.type
_entity.pdbx_description
1 polymer ?
#
loop_
_entity_poly.entity_id
_entity_poly.type
_entity_poly.pdbx_seq_one_letter_code
_entity_poly.pdbx_strand_id
1 'polypeptide(L)'
;MIILRIAECGGWADRQKGVVSAYVLSVLLDRDFKLDMPRPCDVSVFMLPDQVNWTLAPNETHGKTTKKLFGWTASIAGLMNEAKKLGDFKIPDLDADYVFITWNLEMVNLLQKNSLARRVPWLDLKFSVAEIYNYVLRKLFKPVPDLRAKMIDLQRSRPQNTKLVCAQVRMGLSQHFDDEKQATFNTMDSLLVLWNFLRPYNDSANYRVFFASDNKDVRLETLNGSFDLLCF
;
A
#
# COMPACT_ATOMS: atom_id res chain seq x y z
N MET A 1 8.34 20.71 -3.22
CA MET A 1 7.34 19.74 -2.72
C MET A 1 7.11 18.63 -3.73
N ILE A 2 6.95 17.39 -3.27
CA ILE A 2 6.53 16.23 -4.06
C ILE A 2 5.05 15.94 -3.75
N ILE A 3 4.22 15.87 -4.80
CA ILE A 3 2.80 15.50 -4.69
C ILE A 3 2.61 14.19 -5.45
N LEU A 4 2.21 13.12 -4.76
CA LEU A 4 1.71 11.94 -5.45
C LEU A 4 0.25 12.17 -5.86
N ARG A 5 -0.03 12.13 -7.15
CA ARG A 5 -1.36 12.13 -7.72
C ARG A 5 -1.73 10.74 -8.21
N ILE A 6 -2.86 10.19 -7.76
CA ILE A 6 -3.37 8.91 -8.28
C ILE A 6 -4.34 9.22 -9.42
N ALA A 7 -3.96 8.87 -10.66
CA ALA A 7 -4.82 9.06 -11.83
C ALA A 7 -5.81 7.89 -12.03
N GLU A 8 -5.40 6.67 -11.68
CA GLU A 8 -6.24 5.48 -11.69
C GLU A 8 -6.16 4.81 -10.32
N CYS A 9 -7.31 4.53 -9.69
CA CYS A 9 -7.33 4.06 -8.30
C CYS A 9 -6.54 2.77 -8.08
N GLY A 10 -6.55 1.86 -9.07
CA GLY A 10 -5.99 0.52 -8.95
C GLY A 10 -6.44 -0.20 -7.67
N GLY A 11 -5.69 -1.23 -7.28
CA GLY A 11 -5.85 -1.86 -5.97
C GLY A 11 -5.28 -0.95 -4.85
N TRP A 12 -5.70 -1.20 -3.60
CA TRP A 12 -5.09 -0.52 -2.45
C TRP A 12 -3.58 -0.78 -2.34
N ALA A 13 -3.14 -2.01 -2.63
CA ALA A 13 -1.72 -2.35 -2.66
C ALA A 13 -0.93 -1.52 -3.68
N ASP A 14 -1.51 -1.22 -4.85
CA ASP A 14 -0.86 -0.41 -5.88
C ASP A 14 -0.74 1.06 -5.47
N ARG A 15 -1.77 1.59 -4.81
CA ARG A 15 -1.71 2.92 -4.18
C ARG A 15 -0.63 2.98 -3.12
N GLN A 16 -0.51 1.96 -2.26
CA GLN A 16 0.56 1.90 -1.26
C GLN A 16 1.95 1.95 -1.90
N LYS A 17 2.17 1.23 -3.01
CA LYS A 17 3.45 1.30 -3.75
C LYS A 17 3.75 2.73 -4.19
N GLY A 18 2.78 3.40 -4.79
CA GLY A 18 2.92 4.79 -5.22
C GLY A 18 3.22 5.73 -4.05
N VAL A 19 2.44 5.62 -2.97
CA VAL A 19 2.56 6.44 -1.74
C VAL A 19 3.92 6.29 -1.11
N VAL A 20 4.35 5.05 -0.85
CA VAL A 20 5.62 4.79 -0.17
C VAL A 20 6.79 5.23 -1.06
N SER A 21 6.76 4.91 -2.35
CA SER A 21 7.82 5.32 -3.29
C SER A 21 7.95 6.84 -3.40
N ALA A 22 6.83 7.56 -3.50
CA ALA A 22 6.85 9.02 -3.62
C ALA A 22 7.26 9.70 -2.30
N TYR A 23 6.87 9.14 -1.14
CA TYR A 23 7.35 9.63 0.15
C TYR A 23 8.85 9.40 0.33
N VAL A 24 9.35 8.21 0.01
CA VAL A 24 10.79 7.92 0.05
C VAL A 24 11.55 8.90 -0.85
N LEU A 25 11.07 9.12 -2.08
CA LEU A 25 11.67 10.09 -2.99
C LEU A 25 11.67 11.51 -2.40
N SER A 26 10.58 11.94 -1.77
CA SER A 26 10.51 13.27 -1.16
C SER A 26 11.56 13.43 -0.06
N VAL A 27 11.77 12.41 0.77
CA VAL A 27 12.80 12.41 1.82
C VAL A 27 14.20 12.48 1.22
N LEU A 28 14.49 11.70 0.17
CA LEU A 28 15.81 11.75 -0.48
C LEU A 28 16.12 13.11 -1.12
N LEU A 29 15.08 13.82 -1.56
CA LEU A 29 15.19 15.14 -2.19
C LEU A 29 15.08 16.30 -1.20
N ASP A 30 14.93 16.02 0.10
CA ASP A 30 14.63 17.01 1.14
C ASP A 30 13.43 17.91 0.78
N ARG A 31 12.33 17.26 0.39
CA ARG A 31 11.08 17.90 -0.04
C ARG A 31 9.89 17.39 0.78
N ASP A 32 8.98 18.30 1.08
CA ASP A 32 7.68 17.96 1.63
C ASP A 32 6.90 16.99 0.74
N PHE A 33 6.10 16.14 1.39
CA PHE A 33 5.27 15.14 0.74
C PHE A 33 3.78 15.45 0.91
N LYS A 34 3.03 15.37 -0.19
CA LYS A 34 1.57 15.47 -0.20
C LYS A 34 0.93 14.38 -1.05
N LEU A 35 -0.34 14.11 -0.75
CA LEU A 35 -1.20 13.20 -1.49
C LEU A 35 -2.33 13.97 -2.16
N ASP A 36 -2.53 13.69 -3.44
CA ASP A 36 -3.65 14.14 -4.24
C ASP A 36 -4.37 12.91 -4.80
N MET A 37 -5.33 12.40 -4.02
CA MET A 37 -6.13 11.22 -4.34
C MET A 37 -7.60 11.61 -4.43
N PRO A 38 -8.07 12.11 -5.59
CA PRO A 38 -9.48 12.43 -5.74
C PRO A 38 -10.36 11.18 -5.66
N ARG A 39 -11.65 11.36 -5.41
CA ARG A 39 -12.65 10.28 -5.45
C ARG A 39 -12.65 9.62 -6.85
N PRO A 40 -12.85 8.29 -6.93
CA PRO A 40 -13.23 7.37 -5.85
C PRO A 40 -12.04 6.79 -5.06
N CYS A 41 -10.82 7.26 -5.27
CA CYS A 41 -9.60 6.68 -4.67
C CYS A 41 -9.19 7.33 -3.34
N ASP A 42 -9.96 8.30 -2.88
CA ASP A 42 -9.64 9.15 -1.73
C ASP A 42 -9.39 8.33 -0.47
N VAL A 43 -8.12 8.27 -0.06
CA VAL A 43 -7.70 7.53 1.14
C VAL A 43 -8.18 8.21 2.42
N SER A 44 -8.51 9.52 2.36
CA SER A 44 -8.93 10.29 3.53
C SER A 44 -10.23 9.80 4.15
N VAL A 45 -11.02 9.04 3.38
CA VAL A 45 -12.27 8.43 3.86
C VAL A 45 -12.03 7.30 4.87
N PHE A 46 -10.81 6.74 4.95
CA PHE A 46 -10.47 5.67 5.89
C PHE A 46 -9.11 5.82 6.61
N MET A 47 -8.24 6.71 6.15
CA MET A 47 -6.98 7.07 6.82
C MET A 47 -6.86 8.58 7.02
N LEU A 48 -6.30 9.00 8.14
CA LEU A 48 -5.98 10.39 8.45
C LEU A 48 -4.46 10.59 8.51
N PRO A 49 -3.97 11.83 8.35
CA PRO A 49 -2.58 12.16 8.64
C PRO A 49 -2.20 11.82 10.09
N ASP A 50 -1.00 11.26 10.26
CA ASP A 50 -0.37 11.04 11.56
C ASP A 50 0.82 11.99 11.78
N GLN A 51 2.05 11.50 11.65
CA GLN A 51 3.26 12.30 11.90
C GLN A 51 3.61 13.24 10.75
N VAL A 52 3.10 12.95 9.55
CA VAL A 52 3.33 13.75 8.35
C VAL A 52 2.01 14.26 7.83
N ASN A 53 1.89 15.60 7.70
CA ASN A 53 0.71 16.21 7.12
C ASN A 53 0.75 16.14 5.59
N TRP A 54 0.21 15.05 5.04
CA TRP A 54 0.14 14.81 3.60
C TRP A 54 -1.05 15.45 2.89
N THR A 55 -1.92 16.21 3.56
CA THR A 55 -3.08 16.84 2.90
C THR A 55 -2.66 18.04 2.06
N LEU A 56 -3.15 18.11 0.82
CA LEU A 56 -2.98 19.26 -0.06
C LEU A 56 -4.09 20.27 0.21
N ALA A 57 -3.74 21.50 0.58
CA ALA A 57 -4.72 22.55 0.81
C ALA A 57 -5.30 23.09 -0.51
N PRO A 58 -6.55 23.58 -0.50
CA PRO A 58 -7.10 24.27 -1.67
C PRO A 58 -6.21 25.45 -2.08
N ASN A 59 -5.95 25.58 -3.37
CA ASN A 59 -5.13 26.66 -3.96
C ASN A 59 -3.67 26.71 -3.49
N GLU A 60 -3.14 25.69 -2.81
CA GLU A 60 -1.74 25.65 -2.34
C GLU A 60 -0.72 25.85 -3.47
N THR A 61 -1.07 25.46 -4.70
CA THR A 61 -0.21 25.59 -5.88
C THR A 61 -0.40 26.89 -6.67
N HIS A 62 -1.32 27.76 -6.25
CA HIS A 62 -1.64 28.98 -7.00
C HIS A 62 -0.45 29.95 -7.05
N GLY A 63 -0.07 30.39 -8.25
CA GLY A 63 1.07 31.29 -8.46
C GLY A 63 2.45 30.63 -8.29
N LYS A 64 2.52 29.29 -8.20
CA LYS A 64 3.76 28.52 -8.01
C LYS A 64 4.12 27.73 -9.25
N THR A 65 5.40 27.45 -9.43
CA THR A 65 5.86 26.63 -10.56
C THR A 65 5.47 25.18 -10.35
N THR A 66 4.90 24.55 -11.37
CA THR A 66 4.45 23.15 -11.30
C THR A 66 5.01 22.32 -12.44
N LYS A 67 5.49 21.10 -12.13
CA LYS A 67 5.86 20.07 -13.12
C LYS A 67 5.05 18.80 -12.89
N LYS A 68 4.83 18.03 -13.96
CA LYS A 68 4.08 16.78 -13.93
C LYS A 68 4.92 15.64 -14.50
N LEU A 69 5.04 14.56 -13.74
CA LEU A 69 5.72 13.33 -14.10
C LEU A 69 4.68 12.21 -14.15
N PHE A 70 4.62 11.47 -15.25
CA PHE A 70 3.63 10.39 -15.45
C PHE A 70 4.31 9.04 -15.57
N GLY A 71 3.67 8.01 -14.99
CA GLY A 71 4.05 6.58 -14.86
C GLY A 71 4.80 5.96 -16.05
N TRP A 72 4.51 6.46 -17.25
CA TRP A 72 4.92 5.87 -18.52
C TRP A 72 5.76 6.82 -19.39
N THR A 73 6.16 7.99 -18.88
CA THR A 73 6.96 8.94 -19.67
C THR A 73 8.45 8.64 -19.59
N ALA A 74 9.19 9.12 -20.59
CA ALA A 74 10.65 9.08 -20.60
C ALA A 74 11.26 9.69 -19.32
N SER A 75 10.60 10.66 -18.68
CA SER A 75 11.03 11.25 -17.42
C SER A 75 11.05 10.25 -16.25
N ILE A 76 10.16 9.25 -16.21
CA ILE A 76 10.24 8.18 -15.20
C ILE A 76 11.32 7.18 -15.53
N ALA A 77 11.50 6.81 -16.79
CA ALA A 77 12.66 6.01 -17.17
C ALA A 77 13.96 6.73 -16.79
N GLY A 78 14.01 8.05 -16.99
CA GLY A 78 15.05 8.95 -16.49
C GLY A 78 15.21 8.86 -14.97
N LEU A 79 14.14 9.03 -14.20
CA LEU A 79 14.18 8.90 -12.75
C LEU A 79 14.61 7.51 -12.27
N MET A 80 14.15 6.43 -12.91
CA MET A 80 14.56 5.06 -12.60
C MET A 80 16.05 4.84 -12.91
N ASN A 81 16.58 5.49 -13.94
CA ASN A 81 17.99 5.46 -14.27
C ASN A 81 18.82 6.31 -13.30
N GLU A 82 18.37 7.51 -12.94
CA GLU A 82 19.02 8.36 -11.93
C GLU A 82 18.98 7.75 -10.53
N ALA A 83 17.88 7.09 -10.15
CA ALA A 83 17.78 6.35 -8.89
C ALA A 83 18.87 5.28 -8.76
N LYS A 84 19.36 4.74 -9.88
CA LYS A 84 20.46 3.76 -9.92
C LYS A 84 21.86 4.40 -9.91
N LYS A 85 21.98 5.71 -10.14
CA LYS A 85 23.28 6.41 -10.19
C LYS A 85 23.75 6.78 -8.79
N LEU A 86 25.08 6.79 -8.63
CA LEU A 86 25.77 7.33 -7.46
C LEU A 86 25.87 8.85 -7.64
N GLY A 87 24.96 9.62 -7.06
CA GLY A 87 24.96 11.08 -7.13
C GLY A 87 23.61 11.72 -6.77
N ASP A 88 23.58 13.05 -6.76
CA ASP A 88 22.34 13.83 -6.61
C ASP A 88 21.40 13.60 -7.82
N PHE A 89 20.09 13.62 -7.60
CA PHE A 89 19.10 13.54 -8.68
C PHE A 89 19.19 14.79 -9.57
N LYS A 90 19.89 14.68 -10.71
CA LYS A 90 19.94 15.75 -11.71
C LYS A 90 18.82 15.57 -12.72
N ILE A 91 17.59 15.76 -12.26
CA ILE A 91 16.39 15.65 -13.11
C ILE A 91 15.80 17.05 -13.26
N PRO A 92 15.93 17.69 -14.44
CA PRO A 92 15.36 19.02 -14.69
C PRO A 92 13.86 19.08 -14.39
N ASP A 93 13.13 17.98 -14.57
CA ASP A 93 11.71 17.89 -14.27
C ASP A 93 11.37 17.93 -12.76
N LEU A 94 12.37 17.81 -11.89
CA LEU A 94 12.22 18.01 -10.44
C LEU A 94 12.46 19.47 -10.01
N ASP A 95 12.93 20.33 -10.92
CA ASP A 95 13.18 21.76 -10.66
C ASP A 95 11.89 22.59 -10.80
N ALA A 96 11.03 22.45 -9.79
CA ALA A 96 9.82 23.25 -9.61
C ALA A 96 9.43 23.30 -8.12
N ASP A 97 8.63 24.29 -7.74
CA ASP A 97 8.05 24.41 -6.39
C ASP A 97 7.22 23.16 -6.07
N TYR A 98 6.41 22.70 -7.03
CA TYR A 98 5.57 21.51 -6.91
C TYR A 98 5.81 20.54 -8.06
N VAL A 99 6.10 19.29 -7.72
CA VAL A 99 6.24 18.20 -8.68
C VAL A 99 5.12 17.20 -8.43
N PHE A 100 4.18 17.13 -9.37
CA PHE A 100 3.13 16.12 -9.39
C PHE A 100 3.66 14.85 -10.02
N ILE A 101 3.64 13.77 -9.26
CA ILE A 101 4.06 12.45 -9.71
C ILE A 101 2.82 11.59 -9.81
N THR A 102 2.57 11.02 -10.97
CA THR A 102 1.42 10.16 -11.23
C THR A 102 1.88 8.75 -11.52
N TRP A 103 1.95 7.89 -10.50
CA TRP A 103 2.32 6.49 -10.65
C TRP A 103 1.74 5.60 -9.55
N ASN A 104 1.79 4.28 -9.78
CA ASN A 104 1.52 3.23 -8.80
C ASN A 104 2.69 2.22 -8.73
N LEU A 105 3.92 2.70 -8.90
CA LEU A 105 5.11 1.86 -9.05
C LEU A 105 5.78 1.56 -7.70
N GLU A 106 6.30 0.35 -7.55
CA GLU A 106 7.21 -0.03 -6.48
C GLU A 106 8.61 0.46 -6.87
N MET A 107 9.13 1.46 -6.18
CA MET A 107 10.47 2.01 -6.44
C MET A 107 11.38 1.98 -5.22
N VAL A 108 10.92 1.49 -4.07
CA VAL A 108 11.70 1.53 -2.82
C VAL A 108 13.04 0.82 -3.00
N ASN A 109 13.04 -0.37 -3.62
CA ASN A 109 14.27 -1.11 -3.92
C ASN A 109 15.29 -0.32 -4.77
N LEU A 110 14.82 0.52 -5.69
CA LEU A 110 15.69 1.33 -6.54
C LEU A 110 16.19 2.55 -5.78
N LEU A 111 15.29 3.24 -5.09
CA LEU A 111 15.60 4.44 -4.31
C LEU A 111 16.55 4.14 -3.15
N GLN A 112 16.43 2.97 -2.52
CA GLN A 112 17.31 2.51 -1.44
C GLN A 112 18.76 2.30 -1.90
N LYS A 113 18.98 2.02 -3.19
CA LYS A 113 20.33 1.83 -3.76
C LYS A 113 21.01 3.15 -4.13
N ASN A 114 20.26 4.26 -4.17
CA ASN A 114 20.80 5.57 -4.47
C ASN A 114 21.75 6.03 -3.34
N SER A 115 22.80 6.78 -3.66
CA SER A 115 23.76 7.25 -2.65
C SER A 115 23.14 8.17 -1.60
N LEU A 116 22.06 8.89 -1.92
CA LEU A 116 21.33 9.74 -0.98
C LEU A 116 20.64 8.94 0.12
N ALA A 117 20.24 7.69 -0.15
CA ALA A 117 19.60 6.84 0.86
C ALA A 117 20.51 6.57 2.06
N ARG A 118 21.84 6.61 1.87
CA ARG A 118 22.83 6.47 2.96
C ARG A 118 22.75 7.58 4.00
N ARG A 119 22.13 8.73 3.68
CA ARG A 119 21.92 9.85 4.60
C ARG A 119 20.67 9.66 5.47
N VAL A 120 19.85 8.65 5.18
CA VAL A 120 18.56 8.41 5.83
C VAL A 120 18.63 7.07 6.58
N PRO A 121 18.81 7.06 7.91
CA PRO A 121 19.13 5.83 8.65
C PRO A 121 18.12 4.68 8.48
N TRP A 122 16.83 4.99 8.33
CA TRP A 122 15.77 3.99 8.14
C TRP A 122 15.61 3.53 6.68
N LEU A 123 16.39 4.09 5.74
CA LEU A 123 16.51 3.65 4.35
C LEU A 123 17.86 2.95 4.09
N ASP A 124 18.64 2.63 5.12
CA ASP A 124 19.83 1.79 4.98
C ASP A 124 19.43 0.44 4.35
N LEU A 125 20.31 -0.14 3.53
CA LEU A 125 20.16 -1.44 2.84
C LEU A 125 19.95 -2.61 3.81
N LYS A 126 20.19 -2.40 5.11
CA LYS A 126 19.89 -3.38 6.16
C LYS A 126 18.39 -3.56 6.40
N PHE A 127 17.57 -2.55 6.09
CA PHE A 127 16.12 -2.66 6.18
C PHE A 127 15.57 -3.34 4.93
N SER A 128 14.73 -4.34 5.13
CA SER A 128 13.93 -4.91 4.05
C SER A 128 12.91 -3.92 3.52
N VAL A 129 12.45 -4.12 2.29
CA VAL A 129 11.37 -3.33 1.70
C VAL A 129 10.12 -3.37 2.59
N ALA A 130 9.79 -4.52 3.17
CA ALA A 130 8.63 -4.66 4.05
C ALA A 130 8.75 -3.79 5.31
N GLU A 131 9.93 -3.70 5.90
CA GLU A 131 10.19 -2.83 7.06
C GLU A 131 10.07 -1.34 6.68
N ILE A 132 10.56 -0.96 5.50
CA ILE A 132 10.41 0.40 4.98
C ILE A 132 8.92 0.74 4.77
N TYR A 133 8.15 -0.16 4.16
CA TYR A 133 6.70 0.04 3.99
C TYR A 133 6.01 0.22 5.35
N ASN A 134 6.30 -0.65 6.32
CA ASN A 134 5.72 -0.55 7.66
C ASN A 134 6.09 0.77 8.34
N TYR A 135 7.35 1.19 8.26
CA TYR A 135 7.82 2.46 8.80
C TYR A 135 7.09 3.66 8.18
N VAL A 136 7.06 3.71 6.84
CA VAL A 136 6.45 4.83 6.09
C VAL A 136 4.94 4.86 6.30
N LEU A 137 4.24 3.74 6.22
CA LEU A 137 2.79 3.71 6.40
C LEU A 137 2.39 4.14 7.82
N ARG A 138 3.15 3.77 8.86
CA ARG A 138 2.92 4.25 10.24
C ARG A 138 3.24 5.74 10.43
N LYS A 139 4.21 6.28 9.68
CA LYS A 139 4.51 7.72 9.67
C LYS A 139 3.37 8.53 9.04
N LEU A 140 2.83 8.02 7.93
CA LEU A 140 1.84 8.74 7.13
C LEU A 140 0.43 8.60 7.69
N PHE A 141 0.02 7.40 8.08
CA PHE A 141 -1.39 7.08 8.27
C PHE A 141 -1.73 6.63 9.67
N LYS A 142 -2.86 7.15 10.17
CA LYS A 142 -3.63 6.56 11.25
C LYS A 142 -5.05 6.26 10.76
N PRO A 143 -5.68 5.15 11.16
CA PRO A 143 -7.07 4.87 10.79
C PRO A 143 -8.03 5.96 11.29
N VAL A 144 -9.10 6.22 10.54
CA VAL A 144 -10.24 7.02 11.05
C VAL A 144 -10.84 6.36 12.31
N PRO A 145 -11.47 7.13 13.24
CA PRO A 145 -11.97 6.60 14.50
C PRO A 145 -12.85 5.35 14.34
N ASP A 146 -13.76 5.34 13.36
CA ASP A 146 -14.67 4.21 13.13
C ASP A 146 -13.93 2.94 12.69
N LEU A 147 -12.95 3.07 11.79
CA LEU A 147 -12.11 1.95 11.37
C LEU A 147 -11.27 1.45 12.54
N ARG A 148 -10.71 2.36 13.35
CA ARG A 148 -9.96 2.01 14.55
C ARG A 148 -10.82 1.26 15.56
N ALA A 149 -12.06 1.69 15.79
CA ALA A 149 -13.00 1.02 16.68
C ALA A 149 -13.27 -0.41 16.21
N LYS A 150 -13.57 -0.60 14.91
CA LYS A 150 -13.75 -1.94 14.31
C LYS A 150 -12.51 -2.84 14.48
N MET A 151 -11.31 -2.29 14.31
CA MET A 151 -10.06 -3.04 14.54
C MET A 151 -9.89 -3.46 16.00
N ILE A 152 -10.23 -2.57 16.95
CA ILE A 152 -10.17 -2.86 18.39
C ILE A 152 -11.19 -3.93 18.76
N ASP A 153 -12.41 -3.83 18.24
CA ASP A 153 -13.47 -4.80 18.51
C ASP A 153 -13.09 -6.18 17.98
N LEU A 154 -12.47 -6.25 16.80
CA LEU A 154 -11.93 -7.50 16.26
C LEU A 154 -10.81 -8.10 17.10
N GLN A 155 -9.94 -7.25 17.64
CA GLN A 155 -8.89 -7.71 18.53
C GLN A 155 -9.47 -8.23 19.86
N ARG A 156 -10.53 -7.60 20.36
CA ARG A 156 -11.22 -7.99 21.59
C ARG A 156 -12.09 -9.22 21.44
N SER A 157 -12.68 -9.45 20.27
CA SER A 157 -13.50 -10.63 20.00
C SER A 157 -12.68 -11.92 19.92
N ARG A 158 -11.34 -11.82 19.88
CA ARG A 158 -10.45 -12.98 19.89
C ARG A 158 -10.40 -13.59 21.31
N PRO A 159 -10.63 -14.91 21.46
CA PRO A 159 -10.46 -15.59 22.74
C PRO A 159 -9.05 -15.38 23.31
N GLN A 160 -8.96 -15.11 24.62
CA GLN A 160 -7.68 -15.00 25.31
C GLN A 160 -6.93 -16.34 25.20
N ASN A 161 -5.60 -16.29 25.04
CA ASN A 161 -4.71 -17.45 24.86
C ASN A 161 -4.75 -18.18 23.51
N THR A 162 -5.44 -17.66 22.50
CA THR A 162 -5.38 -18.20 21.12
C THR A 162 -4.33 -17.49 20.26
N LYS A 163 -3.71 -18.23 19.34
CA LYS A 163 -2.83 -17.70 18.29
C LYS A 163 -3.66 -17.32 17.05
N LEU A 164 -3.32 -16.21 16.42
CA LEU A 164 -3.98 -15.79 15.18
C LEU A 164 -3.28 -16.39 13.96
N VAL A 165 -4.04 -17.02 13.07
CA VAL A 165 -3.58 -17.50 11.76
C VAL A 165 -4.35 -16.72 10.70
N CYS A 166 -3.64 -16.04 9.80
CA CYS A 166 -4.26 -15.24 8.76
C CYS A 166 -4.09 -15.90 7.40
N ALA A 167 -5.17 -15.98 6.63
CA ALA A 167 -5.15 -16.37 5.23
C ALA A 167 -5.80 -15.27 4.38
N GLN A 168 -5.09 -14.84 3.35
CA GLN A 168 -5.60 -13.92 2.35
C GLN A 168 -5.59 -14.61 0.99
N VAL A 169 -6.76 -14.74 0.37
CA VAL A 169 -6.94 -15.38 -0.94
C VAL A 169 -7.44 -14.37 -1.95
N ARG A 170 -6.62 -14.10 -2.96
CA ARG A 170 -7.00 -13.30 -4.13
C ARG A 170 -7.36 -14.26 -5.26
N MET A 171 -8.62 -14.33 -5.64
CA MET A 171 -9.08 -15.14 -6.77
C MET A 171 -8.91 -14.39 -8.09
N GLY A 172 -9.09 -13.07 -8.09
CA GLY A 172 -9.07 -12.29 -9.33
C GLY A 172 -10.47 -12.03 -9.85
N LEU A 173 -10.69 -12.36 -11.12
CA LEU A 173 -12.01 -12.32 -11.75
C LEU A 173 -13.03 -13.06 -10.87
N SER A 174 -14.12 -12.38 -10.54
CA SER A 174 -15.25 -12.95 -9.80
C SER A 174 -16.52 -12.48 -10.47
N GLN A 175 -17.52 -13.37 -10.56
CA GLN A 175 -18.89 -13.06 -10.99
C GLN A 175 -19.57 -11.95 -10.16
N HIS A 176 -18.94 -11.50 -9.08
CA HIS A 176 -19.45 -10.46 -8.18
C HIS A 176 -18.72 -9.11 -8.32
N PHE A 177 -17.76 -8.99 -9.23
CA PHE A 177 -17.13 -7.71 -9.58
C PHE A 177 -17.20 -7.50 -11.09
N ASP A 178 -17.84 -6.41 -11.52
CA ASP A 178 -18.02 -6.00 -12.92
C ASP A 178 -16.71 -5.49 -13.58
N ASP A 179 -15.56 -6.02 -13.17
CA ASP A 179 -14.27 -5.66 -13.75
C ASP A 179 -13.81 -6.79 -14.68
N GLU A 180 -14.38 -6.81 -15.89
CA GLU A 180 -14.10 -7.75 -16.99
C GLU A 180 -12.60 -7.82 -17.36
N LYS A 181 -11.77 -6.92 -16.82
CA LYS A 181 -10.33 -6.83 -17.07
C LYS A 181 -9.46 -7.48 -16.01
N GLN A 182 -10.03 -8.08 -14.95
CA GLN A 182 -9.21 -8.74 -13.93
C GLN A 182 -8.76 -10.12 -14.39
N ALA A 183 -7.46 -10.40 -14.24
CA ALA A 183 -6.93 -11.74 -14.41
C ALA A 183 -7.41 -12.67 -13.29
N THR A 184 -7.68 -13.93 -13.61
CA THR A 184 -7.81 -15.01 -12.62
C THR A 184 -6.43 -15.33 -12.06
N PHE A 185 -6.27 -15.23 -10.74
CA PHE A 185 -5.03 -15.56 -10.04
C PHE A 185 -5.04 -16.95 -9.43
N ASN A 186 -6.20 -17.39 -8.93
CA ASN A 186 -6.38 -18.70 -8.30
C ASN A 186 -7.73 -19.31 -8.72
N THR A 187 -7.84 -20.63 -8.60
CA THR A 187 -9.07 -21.39 -8.86
C THR A 187 -9.58 -22.05 -7.57
N MET A 188 -10.82 -22.54 -7.57
CA MET A 188 -11.36 -23.28 -6.42
C MET A 188 -10.49 -24.51 -6.08
N ASP A 189 -9.94 -25.19 -7.09
CA ASP A 189 -9.00 -26.30 -6.88
C ASP A 189 -7.73 -25.88 -6.12
N SER A 190 -7.31 -24.62 -6.28
CA SER A 190 -6.15 -24.08 -5.56
C SER A 190 -6.40 -23.99 -4.06
N LEU A 191 -7.66 -23.95 -3.62
CA LEU A 191 -8.01 -23.91 -2.20
C LEU A 191 -7.66 -25.20 -1.47
N LEU A 192 -7.57 -26.35 -2.15
CA LEU A 192 -7.14 -27.59 -1.52
C LEU A 192 -5.74 -27.48 -0.89
N VAL A 193 -4.83 -26.76 -1.56
CA VAL A 193 -3.48 -26.49 -1.03
C VAL A 193 -3.57 -25.64 0.23
N LEU A 194 -4.41 -24.62 0.21
CA LEU A 194 -4.64 -23.75 1.37
C LEU A 194 -5.29 -24.50 2.53
N TRP A 195 -6.28 -25.35 2.28
CA TRP A 195 -6.94 -26.16 3.30
C TRP A 195 -5.99 -27.17 3.92
N ASN A 196 -5.12 -27.80 3.12
CA ASN A 196 -4.05 -28.65 3.64
C ASN A 196 -3.09 -27.87 4.54
N PHE A 197 -2.74 -26.63 4.17
CA PHE A 197 -1.90 -25.75 5.00
C PHE A 197 -2.62 -25.31 6.29
N LEU A 198 -3.92 -25.03 6.23
CA LEU A 198 -4.69 -24.54 7.38
C LEU A 198 -5.12 -25.65 8.35
N ARG A 199 -5.15 -26.91 7.89
CA ARG A 199 -5.59 -28.08 8.68
C ARG A 199 -4.94 -28.19 10.07
N PRO A 200 -3.62 -27.99 10.25
CA PRO A 200 -3.00 -28.06 11.58
C PRO A 200 -3.47 -26.98 12.57
N TYR A 201 -4.13 -25.93 12.07
CA TYR A 201 -4.66 -24.82 12.87
C TYR A 201 -6.17 -24.93 13.11
N ASN A 202 -6.79 -26.07 12.75
CA ASN A 202 -8.20 -26.33 13.02
C ASN A 202 -8.43 -26.80 14.47
N ASP A 203 -8.01 -25.96 15.42
CA ASP A 203 -8.20 -26.19 16.85
C ASP A 203 -8.53 -24.85 17.49
N SER A 204 -9.83 -24.61 17.74
CA SER A 204 -10.33 -23.35 18.28
C SER A 204 -9.90 -23.07 19.71
N ALA A 205 -9.41 -24.09 20.44
CA ALA A 205 -8.81 -23.89 21.76
C ALA A 205 -7.44 -23.20 21.68
N ASN A 206 -6.71 -23.42 20.58
CA ASN A 206 -5.33 -22.93 20.40
C ASN A 206 -5.19 -21.85 19.33
N TYR A 207 -6.08 -21.82 18.34
CA TYR A 207 -5.97 -20.96 17.17
C TYR A 207 -7.29 -20.26 16.84
N ARG A 208 -7.17 -19.05 16.27
CA ARG A 208 -8.24 -18.37 15.57
C ARG A 208 -7.79 -18.12 14.15
N VAL A 209 -8.61 -18.49 13.17
CA VAL A 209 -8.32 -18.24 11.76
C VAL A 209 -9.05 -16.96 11.33
N PHE A 210 -8.30 -16.03 10.75
CA PHE A 210 -8.83 -14.88 10.02
C PHE A 210 -8.67 -15.13 8.53
N PHE A 211 -9.77 -15.08 7.79
CA PHE A 211 -9.78 -15.38 6.37
C PHE A 211 -10.34 -14.19 5.60
N ALA A 212 -9.56 -13.70 4.64
CA ALA A 212 -9.98 -12.63 3.74
C ALA A 212 -9.91 -13.12 2.30
N SER A 213 -10.99 -12.91 1.54
CA SER A 213 -10.97 -13.13 0.10
C SER A 213 -11.82 -12.09 -0.62
N ASP A 214 -11.44 -11.79 -1.85
CA ASP A 214 -12.25 -11.04 -2.80
C ASP A 214 -13.48 -11.85 -3.27
N ASN A 215 -13.39 -13.17 -3.36
CA ASN A 215 -14.48 -14.00 -3.89
C ASN A 215 -15.45 -14.48 -2.79
N LYS A 216 -16.75 -14.26 -2.99
CA LYS A 216 -17.81 -14.62 -2.03
C LYS A 216 -17.93 -16.14 -1.84
N ASP A 217 -17.81 -16.92 -2.91
CA ASP A 217 -17.95 -18.37 -2.86
C ASP A 217 -16.83 -19.00 -2.03
N VAL A 218 -15.61 -18.47 -2.16
CA VAL A 218 -14.47 -18.84 -1.30
C VAL A 218 -14.77 -18.54 0.17
N ARG A 219 -15.30 -17.35 0.49
CA ARG A 219 -15.68 -17.00 1.87
C ARG A 219 -16.75 -17.96 2.42
N LEU A 220 -17.75 -18.34 1.61
CA LEU A 220 -18.81 -19.28 2.00
C LEU A 220 -18.29 -20.71 2.20
N GLU A 221 -17.40 -21.19 1.32
CA GLU A 221 -16.78 -22.51 1.48
C GLU A 221 -15.98 -22.59 2.80
N THR A 222 -15.29 -21.51 3.16
CA THR A 222 -14.52 -21.44 4.40
C THR A 222 -15.42 -21.60 5.64
N LEU A 223 -16.62 -21.01 5.63
CA LEU A 223 -17.62 -21.14 6.70
C LEU A 223 -18.19 -22.56 6.81
N ASN A 224 -18.36 -23.24 5.68
CA ASN A 224 -18.82 -24.63 5.64
C ASN A 224 -17.71 -25.63 6.02
N GLY A 225 -16.44 -25.23 5.86
CA GLY A 225 -15.24 -26.04 6.13
C GLY A 225 -14.90 -26.28 7.60
N SER A 226 -15.79 -25.93 8.55
CA SER A 226 -15.64 -26.17 9.99
C SER A 226 -14.49 -25.41 10.68
N PHE A 227 -14.04 -24.28 10.14
CA PHE A 227 -13.14 -23.38 10.86
C PHE A 227 -13.96 -22.37 11.66
N ASP A 228 -13.57 -22.16 12.92
CA ASP A 228 -14.14 -21.13 13.77
C ASP A 228 -13.52 -19.77 13.37
N LEU A 229 -14.22 -19.02 12.51
CA LEU A 229 -13.65 -17.93 11.72
C LEU A 229 -14.09 -16.52 12.14
N LEU A 230 -13.18 -15.55 11.97
CA LEU A 230 -13.56 -14.15 11.80
C LEU A 230 -13.59 -13.85 10.30
N CYS A 231 -14.77 -13.65 9.72
CA CYS A 231 -14.97 -13.37 8.29
C CYS A 231 -15.45 -11.92 8.07
N PHE A 232 -14.94 -11.29 7.00
CA PHE A 232 -15.44 -10.04 6.40
C PHE A 232 -15.46 -10.17 4.89
#